data_AF-A0AAD8FYS5-F1
#
_entry.id   AF-A0AAD8FYS5-F1
#
_cell.length_a   1.000
_cell.length_b   1.000
_cell.length_c   1.000
_cell.angle_alpha   90.00
_cell.angle_beta   90.00
_cell.angle_gamma   90.00
#
_symmetry.space_group_name_H-M   'P 1'
#
loop_
_entity.id
_entity.type
_entity.pdbx_description
1 polymer ?
#
loop_
_entity_poly.entity_id
_entity_poly.type
_entity_poly.pdbx_seq_one_letter_code
_entity_poly.pdbx_strand_id
1 'polypeptide(L)'
;MLFLVVFSAESSPERQTCSQQNKKILRQTWNVIASHKYAYMFLKPVNEKFAPEYYRVVKRPMDLLTLKRRVAKGLVDTLEGFQGEVMLMFQNAMMYNESDSEVYRRAVSMQGDIVEHLQVCQGYHKASF
;
A
#
# COMPACT_ATOMS: atom_id res chain seq x y z
N MET A 1 11.35 48.27 -4.32
CA MET A 1 10.74 47.60 -3.16
C MET A 1 10.38 46.21 -3.62
N LEU A 2 11.22 45.23 -3.26
CA LEU A 2 11.19 43.86 -3.78
C LEU A 2 9.94 43.13 -3.26
N PHE A 3 9.09 42.67 -4.17
CA PHE A 3 8.03 41.71 -3.87
C PHE A 3 8.67 40.34 -3.62
N LEU A 4 8.90 40.00 -2.35
CA LEU A 4 9.13 38.62 -1.91
C LEU A 4 7.80 37.87 -1.96
N VAL A 5 7.41 37.42 -3.16
CA VAL A 5 6.41 36.36 -3.29
C VAL A 5 7.15 35.06 -3.00
N VAL A 6 7.03 34.59 -1.76
CA VAL A 6 7.22 33.17 -1.46
C VAL A 6 6.12 32.45 -2.23
N PHE A 7 6.45 32.01 -3.45
CA PHE A 7 5.59 31.18 -4.28
C PHE A 7 5.56 29.79 -3.65
N SER A 8 4.64 29.59 -2.70
CA SER A 8 4.38 28.29 -2.10
C SER A 8 4.13 27.28 -3.20
N ALA A 9 5.01 26.29 -3.33
CA ALA A 9 4.97 25.24 -4.34
C ALA A 9 3.78 24.26 -4.21
N GLU A 10 2.78 24.58 -3.38
CA GLU A 10 1.70 23.67 -2.97
C GLU A 10 0.32 23.98 -3.60
N SER A 11 0.14 25.10 -4.31
CA SER A 11 -1.22 25.61 -4.63
C SER A 11 -1.54 25.80 -6.12
N SER A 12 -0.98 24.99 -7.04
CA SER A 12 -1.48 25.00 -8.43
C SER A 12 -2.71 24.06 -8.61
N PRO A 13 -3.78 24.50 -9.30
CA PRO A 13 -5.00 23.70 -9.53
C PRO A 13 -4.73 22.34 -10.20
N GLU A 14 -3.72 22.29 -11.08
CA GLU A 14 -3.28 21.09 -11.78
C GLU A 14 -2.72 20.03 -10.81
N ARG A 15 -1.89 20.45 -9.84
CA ARG A 15 -1.33 19.56 -8.82
C ARG A 15 -2.41 19.03 -7.86
N GLN A 16 -3.39 19.86 -7.51
CA GLN A 16 -4.52 19.41 -6.69
C GLN A 16 -5.39 18.38 -7.43
N THR A 17 -5.63 18.58 -8.72
CA THR A 17 -6.42 17.65 -9.55
C THR A 17 -5.71 16.31 -9.71
N CYS A 18 -4.41 16.32 -10.03
CA CYS A 18 -3.57 15.13 -10.11
C CYS A 18 -3.53 14.37 -8.76
N SER A 19 -3.36 15.10 -7.64
CA SER A 19 -3.36 14.51 -6.30
C SER A 19 -4.70 13.84 -5.94
N GLN A 20 -5.83 14.46 -6.29
CA GLN A 20 -7.17 13.89 -6.08
C GLN A 20 -7.41 12.65 -6.95
N GLN A 21 -6.97 12.70 -8.21
CA GLN A 21 -7.06 11.56 -9.13
C GLN A 21 -6.20 10.38 -8.64
N ASN A 22 -4.98 10.62 -8.18
CA ASN A 22 -4.12 9.59 -7.62
C ASN A 22 -4.76 8.95 -6.38
N LYS A 23 -5.29 9.75 -5.45
CA LYS A 23 -6.01 9.23 -4.27
C LYS A 23 -7.20 8.34 -4.67
N LYS A 24 -7.92 8.67 -5.74
CA LYS A 24 -9.02 7.86 -6.26
C LYS A 24 -8.52 6.49 -6.76
N ILE A 25 -7.46 6.47 -7.56
CA ILE A 25 -6.84 5.23 -8.08
C ILE A 25 -6.37 4.36 -6.91
N LEU A 26 -5.60 4.93 -5.97
CA LEU A 26 -5.08 4.19 -4.81
C LEU A 26 -6.21 3.58 -3.96
N ARG A 27 -7.31 4.31 -3.78
CA ARG A 27 -8.49 3.79 -3.07
C ARG A 27 -9.15 2.64 -3.82
N GLN A 28 -9.27 2.72 -5.15
CA GLN A 28 -9.83 1.65 -5.97
C GLN A 28 -8.94 0.40 -5.92
N THR A 29 -7.63 0.56 -6.08
CA THR A 29 -6.65 -0.52 -5.94
C THR A 29 -6.71 -1.15 -4.55
N TRP A 30 -6.82 -0.34 -3.49
CA TRP A 30 -7.00 -0.84 -2.13
C TRP A 30 -8.27 -1.69 -1.99
N ASN A 31 -9.40 -1.27 -2.57
CA ASN A 31 -10.66 -2.03 -2.51
C ASN A 31 -10.54 -3.39 -3.20
N VAL A 32 -9.83 -3.48 -4.33
CA VAL A 32 -9.56 -4.77 -5.01
C VAL A 32 -8.77 -5.69 -4.08
N ILE A 33 -7.68 -5.21 -3.49
CA ILE A 33 -6.84 -5.99 -2.57
C ILE A 33 -7.63 -6.43 -1.35
N ALA A 34 -8.41 -5.52 -0.75
CA ALA A 34 -9.21 -5.79 0.44
C ALA A 34 -10.40 -6.75 0.18
N SER A 35 -10.80 -6.94 -1.09
CA SER A 35 -11.85 -7.87 -1.49
C SER A 35 -11.32 -9.28 -1.81
N HIS A 36 -10.00 -9.47 -1.80
CA HIS A 36 -9.41 -10.78 -2.04
C HIS A 36 -9.82 -11.78 -0.94
N LYS A 37 -10.02 -13.05 -1.31
CA LYS A 37 -10.49 -14.12 -0.39
C LYS A 37 -9.61 -14.32 0.86
N TYR A 38 -8.33 -13.95 0.80
CA TYR A 38 -7.39 -14.05 1.94
C TYR A 38 -7.07 -12.70 2.60
N ALA A 39 -7.68 -11.61 2.17
CA ALA A 39 -7.39 -10.27 2.69
C ALA A 39 -7.67 -10.11 4.19
N TYR A 40 -8.59 -10.90 4.74
CA TYR A 40 -8.94 -10.86 6.15
C TYR A 40 -7.74 -11.12 7.08
N MET A 41 -6.74 -11.89 6.63
CA MET A 41 -5.51 -12.16 7.38
C MET A 41 -4.60 -10.93 7.50
N PHE A 42 -4.71 -9.98 6.56
CA PHE A 42 -3.83 -8.82 6.43
C PHE A 42 -4.56 -7.50 6.69
N LEU A 43 -5.82 -7.56 7.15
CA LEU A 43 -6.68 -6.38 7.24
C LEU A 43 -6.31 -5.44 8.39
N LYS A 44 -5.81 -5.99 9.50
CA LYS A 44 -5.52 -5.26 10.75
C LYS A 44 -4.07 -5.52 11.18
N PRO A 45 -3.50 -4.63 12.02
CA PRO A 45 -2.18 -4.86 12.60
C PRO A 45 -2.09 -6.23 13.31
N VAL A 46 -0.93 -6.86 13.21
CA VAL A 46 -0.67 -8.15 13.88
C VAL A 46 -0.78 -7.98 15.40
N ASN A 47 -1.46 -8.92 16.05
CA ASN A 47 -1.58 -8.94 17.51
C ASN A 47 -0.51 -9.89 18.07
N GLU A 48 0.42 -9.35 18.87
CA GLU A 48 1.53 -10.14 19.44
C GLU A 48 1.09 -11.31 20.31
N LYS A 49 -0.13 -11.29 20.86
CA LYS A 49 -0.69 -12.45 21.57
C LYS A 49 -0.74 -13.70 20.69
N PHE A 50 -0.94 -13.53 19.38
CA PHE A 50 -1.02 -14.61 18.39
C PHE A 50 0.24 -14.72 17.53
N ALA A 51 1.17 -13.78 17.67
CA ALA A 51 2.44 -13.73 16.97
C ALA A 51 3.53 -13.25 17.95
N PRO A 52 4.06 -14.17 18.78
CA PRO A 52 5.08 -13.83 19.77
C PRO A 52 6.29 -13.13 19.15
N GLU A 53 6.79 -12.08 19.81
CA GLU A 53 7.96 -11.30 19.38
C GLU A 53 7.82 -10.64 17.98
N TYR A 54 6.61 -10.51 17.43
CA TYR A 54 6.40 -10.00 16.08
C TYR A 54 7.05 -8.62 15.87
N TYR A 55 6.82 -7.65 16.75
CA TYR A 55 7.39 -6.30 16.57
C TYR A 55 8.89 -6.24 16.93
N ARG A 56 9.44 -7.28 17.57
CA ARG A 56 10.89 -7.43 17.73
C ARG A 56 11.54 -7.90 16.44
N VAL A 57 10.91 -8.81 15.70
CA VAL A 57 11.44 -9.36 14.44
C VAL A 57 11.14 -8.43 13.26
N VAL A 58 9.88 -8.01 13.11
CA VAL A 58 9.40 -7.17 12.00
C VAL A 58 9.53 -5.69 12.35
N LYS A 59 10.49 -5.01 11.72
CA LYS A 59 10.84 -3.61 12.03
C LYS A 59 9.89 -2.57 11.42
N ARG A 60 9.25 -2.89 10.30
CA ARG A 60 8.30 -2.01 9.61
C ARG A 60 6.98 -2.75 9.39
N PRO A 61 6.13 -2.89 10.42
CA PRO A 61 4.85 -3.56 10.28
C PRO A 61 3.95 -2.81 9.30
N MET A 62 3.18 -3.55 8.53
CA MET A 62 2.20 -3.01 7.58
C MET A 62 0.99 -3.94 7.51
N ASP A 63 -0.18 -3.33 7.35
CA ASP A 63 -1.48 -3.99 7.18
C ASP A 63 -2.37 -3.09 6.31
N LEU A 64 -3.44 -3.65 5.76
CA LEU A 64 -4.30 -2.92 4.82
C LEU A 64 -4.99 -1.72 5.46
N LEU A 65 -5.38 -1.77 6.73
CA LEU A 65 -6.02 -0.63 7.41
C LEU A 65 -5.01 0.50 7.65
N THR A 66 -3.78 0.17 8.03
CA THR A 66 -2.68 1.14 8.15
C THR A 66 -2.36 1.77 6.80
N LEU A 67 -2.24 0.98 5.73
CA LEU A 67 -2.02 1.47 4.37
C LEU A 67 -3.15 2.41 3.93
N LYS A 68 -4.41 2.04 4.15
CA LYS A 68 -5.58 2.89 3.84
C LYS A 68 -5.48 4.26 4.52
N ARG A 69 -5.09 4.29 5.80
CA ARG A 69 -4.89 5.54 6.54
C ARG A 69 -3.72 6.36 6.00
N ARG A 70 -2.62 5.72 5.59
CA ARG A 70 -1.47 6.40 4.97
C ARG A 70 -1.84 7.05 3.64
N VAL A 71 -2.62 6.37 2.81
CA VAL A 71 -3.19 6.94 1.56
C VAL A 71 -4.11 8.12 1.84
N ALA A 72 -5.02 8.00 2.81
CA ALA A 72 -5.93 9.09 3.17
C ALA A 72 -5.18 10.36 3.64
N LYS A 73 -4.06 10.17 4.35
CA LYS A 73 -3.19 11.25 4.82
C LYS A 73 -2.22 11.79 3.74
N GLY A 74 -2.17 11.19 2.56
CA GLY A 74 -1.21 11.56 1.51
C GLY A 74 0.23 11.13 1.79
N LEU A 75 0.45 10.23 2.76
CA LEU A 75 1.78 9.65 3.02
C LEU A 75 2.17 8.58 1.99
N VAL A 76 1.18 8.10 1.24
CA VAL A 76 1.32 7.23 0.08
C VAL A 76 0.40 7.81 -0.99
N ASP A 77 0.99 8.46 -1.99
CA ASP A 77 0.28 9.26 -3.00
C ASP A 77 0.62 8.84 -4.44
N THR A 78 1.52 7.88 -4.61
CA THR A 78 1.88 7.26 -5.88
C THR A 78 1.50 5.77 -5.90
N LEU A 79 1.23 5.24 -7.11
CA LEU A 79 0.96 3.82 -7.30
C LEU A 79 2.18 2.95 -6.94
N GLU A 80 3.38 3.43 -7.23
CA GLU A 80 4.64 2.77 -6.87
C GLU A 80 4.83 2.70 -5.36
N GLY A 81 4.64 3.81 -4.64
CA GLY A 81 4.69 3.81 -3.18
C GLY A 81 3.64 2.88 -2.57
N PHE A 82 2.43 2.85 -3.14
CA PHE A 82 1.39 1.93 -2.71
C PHE A 82 1.77 0.47 -2.92
N GLN A 83 2.29 0.11 -4.10
CA GLN A 83 2.80 -1.24 -4.37
C GLN A 83 3.90 -1.62 -3.37
N GLY A 84 4.83 -0.72 -3.08
CA GLY A 84 5.91 -0.96 -2.11
C GLY A 84 5.38 -1.34 -0.73
N GLU A 85 4.39 -0.62 -0.21
CA GLU A 85 3.78 -0.92 1.09
C GLU A 85 3.00 -2.25 1.09
N VAL A 86 2.32 -2.59 -0.02
CA VAL A 86 1.64 -3.89 -0.18
C VAL A 86 2.65 -5.05 -0.24
N MET A 87 3.76 -4.89 -0.95
CA MET A 87 4.81 -5.90 -1.01
C MET A 87 5.49 -6.08 0.35
N LEU A 88 5.77 -4.99 1.07
CA LEU A 88 6.30 -5.03 2.43
C LEU A 88 5.40 -5.85 3.37
N MET A 89 4.08 -5.67 3.29
CA MET A 89 3.12 -6.44 4.07
C MET A 89 3.25 -7.95 3.83
N PHE A 90 3.34 -8.41 2.57
CA PHE A 90 3.54 -9.83 2.26
C PHE A 90 4.93 -10.33 2.66
N GLN A 91 5.97 -9.55 2.43
CA GLN A 91 7.34 -9.90 2.83
C GLN A 91 7.46 -10.07 4.34
N ASN A 92 6.84 -9.19 5.13
CA ASN A 92 6.79 -9.34 6.58
C ASN A 92 6.09 -10.64 6.99
N ALA A 93 4.98 -10.99 6.33
CA ALA A 93 4.27 -12.23 6.61
C ALA A 93 5.12 -13.46 6.25
N MET A 94 5.77 -13.47 5.09
CA MET A 94 6.61 -14.59 4.67
C MET A 94 7.90 -14.72 5.47
N MET A 95 8.46 -13.61 5.95
CA MET A 95 9.69 -13.62 6.76
C MET A 95 9.42 -14.07 8.21
N TYR A 96 8.29 -13.66 8.79
CA TYR A 96 7.95 -14.02 10.17
C TYR A 96 7.40 -15.44 10.31
N ASN A 97 6.65 -15.93 9.32
CA ASN A 97 5.97 -17.22 9.41
C ASN A 97 6.75 -18.31 8.66
N GLU A 98 6.74 -19.53 9.21
CA GLU A 98 7.31 -20.71 8.56
C GLU A 98 6.64 -21.01 7.21
N SER A 99 7.42 -21.57 6.28
CA SER A 99 6.98 -21.79 4.89
C SER A 99 5.79 -22.75 4.72
N ASP A 100 5.60 -23.65 5.68
CA ASP A 100 4.48 -24.62 5.72
C ASP A 100 3.20 -24.05 6.35
N SER A 101 3.33 -22.95 7.10
CA SER A 101 2.21 -22.28 7.76
C SER A 101 1.15 -21.82 6.77
N GLU A 102 -0.10 -21.76 7.22
CA GLU A 102 -1.17 -21.25 6.38
C GLU A 102 -0.93 -19.79 5.98
N VAL A 103 -0.49 -18.94 6.92
CA VAL A 103 -0.26 -17.51 6.68
C VAL A 103 0.77 -17.30 5.57
N TYR A 104 1.88 -18.04 5.60
CA TYR A 104 2.89 -17.98 4.54
C TYR A 104 2.29 -18.36 3.17
N ARG A 105 1.63 -19.51 3.08
CA ARG A 105 1.05 -19.99 1.81
C ARG A 105 -0.02 -19.04 1.26
N ARG A 106 -0.85 -18.44 2.13
CA ARG A 106 -1.83 -17.43 1.70
C ARG A 106 -1.17 -16.12 1.28
N ALA A 107 -0.09 -15.70 1.94
CA ALA A 107 0.68 -14.52 1.55
C ALA A 107 1.28 -14.68 0.16
N VAL A 108 1.93 -15.82 -0.14
CA VAL A 108 2.48 -16.13 -1.47
C VAL A 108 1.40 -16.12 -2.54
N SER A 109 0.28 -16.81 -2.31
CA SER A 109 -0.85 -16.85 -3.26
C SER A 109 -1.41 -15.46 -3.53
N MET A 110 -1.72 -14.71 -2.47
CA MET A 110 -2.31 -13.38 -2.61
C MET A 110 -1.32 -12.38 -3.24
N GLN A 111 -0.03 -12.50 -2.96
CA GLN A 111 1.00 -11.68 -3.60
C GLN A 111 1.03 -11.91 -5.12
N GLY A 112 0.99 -13.16 -5.57
CA GLY A 112 0.95 -13.49 -7.00
C GLY A 112 -0.23 -12.83 -7.72
N ASP A 113 -1.44 -13.03 -7.18
CA ASP A 113 -2.68 -12.48 -7.74
C ASP A 113 -2.66 -10.94 -7.81
N ILE A 114 -2.07 -10.28 -6.80
CA ILE A 114 -2.02 -8.81 -6.73
C ILE A 114 -0.93 -8.23 -7.63
N VAL A 115 0.23 -8.87 -7.73
CA VAL A 115 1.32 -8.40 -8.59
C VAL A 115 0.86 -8.36 -10.05
N GLU A 116 0.16 -9.40 -10.50
CA GLU A 116 -0.44 -9.44 -11.83
C GLU A 116 -1.40 -8.26 -12.04
N HIS A 117 -2.30 -8.00 -11.08
CA HIS A 117 -3.24 -6.88 -11.15
C HIS A 117 -2.54 -5.51 -11.19
N LEU A 118 -1.51 -5.29 -10.36
CA LEU A 118 -0.78 -4.02 -10.27
C LEU A 118 0.06 -3.74 -11.52
N GLN A 119 0.67 -4.77 -12.13
CA GLN A 119 1.43 -4.62 -13.38
C GLN A 119 0.54 -4.15 -14.52
N VAL A 120 -0.70 -4.68 -14.61
CA VAL A 120 -1.70 -4.22 -15.58
C VAL A 120 -2.03 -2.74 -15.36
N CYS A 121 -2.32 -2.33 -14.11
CA CYS A 121 -2.62 -0.93 -13.80
C CYS A 121 -1.45 0.03 -14.12
N GLN A 122 -0.22 -0.39 -13.88
CA GLN A 122 0.97 0.41 -14.21
C GLN A 122 1.19 0.54 -15.72
N GLY A 123 0.91 -0.51 -16.48
CA GLY A 123 0.95 -0.48 -17.95
C GLY A 123 -0.02 0.56 -18.52
N TYR A 124 -1.25 0.62 -18.01
CA TYR A 124 -2.23 1.64 -18.41
C TYR A 124 -1.83 3.07 -18.00
N HIS A 125 -1.27 3.23 -16.79
CA HIS A 125 -0.81 4.55 -16.35
C HIS A 125 0.34 5.08 -17.20
N LYS A 126 1.28 4.22 -17.63
CA LYS A 126 2.39 4.64 -18.51
C LYS A 126 1.95 4.92 -19.96
N ALA A 127 0.88 4.29 -20.43
CA ALA A 127 0.38 4.47 -21.80
C ALA A 127 -0.59 5.67 -21.96
N SER A 128 -1.03 6.28 -20.85
CA SER A 128 -2.01 7.38 -20.84
C SER A 128 -1.37 8.78 -20.67
N PHE A 129 -0.03 8.85 -20.68
CA PHE A 129 0.78 10.07 -20.73
C PHE A 129 1.81 9.94 -21.86
#